data_AF-A0AAE8HMP3-F1
#
_entry.id   AF-A0AAE8HMP3-F1
#
_cell.length_a   1.000
_cell.length_b   1.000
_cell.length_c   1.000
_cell.angle_alpha   90.00
_cell.angle_beta   90.00
_cell.angle_gamma   90.00
#
_symmetry.space_group_name_H-M   'P 1'
#
loop_
_entity.id
_entity.type
_entity.pdbx_description
1 polymer ?
#
loop_
_entity_poly.entity_id
_entity_poly.type
_entity_poly.pdbx_seq_one_letter_code
_entity_poly.pdbx_strand_id
1 'polypeptide(L)'
;MNPIFLFNIASRQLQHLAARQAVIAGNIANANTPGYRARDLTPFRDLMDKTALTMAATHTGHLEANGAGTRPARATSSAGWDVVHSGNRISQLEAKRAEYEEWLKRRQAFLAKADESVTAIYARMRPEAAAQQLTAMDSEAAAAILTRLDARIASAILNEMEPGRAARLANVITNTPPKKPTPQRPGEAVKAQPQPRMDEGDRHPQDSETSG
;
A
#
# COMPACT_ATOMS: atom_id res chain seq x y z
N MET A 1 14.55 -12.88 37.56
CA MET A 1 15.23 -12.51 36.30
C MET A 1 16.37 -11.54 36.62
N ASN A 2 17.61 -11.87 36.25
CA ASN A 2 18.77 -11.01 36.54
C ASN A 2 18.71 -9.71 35.68
N PRO A 3 18.62 -8.50 36.25
CA PRO A 3 18.50 -7.25 35.49
C PRO A 3 19.69 -6.98 34.57
N ILE A 4 20.86 -7.52 34.91
CA ILE A 4 22.10 -7.46 34.14
C ILE A 4 21.97 -8.16 32.77
N PHE A 5 21.13 -9.20 32.66
CA PHE A 5 20.96 -9.95 31.41
C PHE A 5 20.15 -9.17 30.37
N LEU A 6 19.08 -8.48 30.80
CA LEU A 6 18.26 -7.65 29.91
C LEU A 6 19.05 -6.47 29.34
N PHE A 7 19.86 -5.82 30.18
CA PHE A 7 20.73 -4.73 29.75
C PHE A 7 21.74 -5.18 28.68
N ASN A 8 22.30 -6.38 28.83
CA ASN A 8 23.20 -6.97 27.83
C ASN A 8 22.48 -7.25 26.50
N ILE A 9 21.24 -7.76 26.52
CA ILE A 9 20.44 -7.97 25.30
C ILE A 9 20.13 -6.63 24.61
N ALA A 10 19.70 -5.63 25.39
CA ALA A 10 19.38 -4.31 24.86
C ALA A 10 20.61 -3.66 24.20
N SER A 11 21.78 -3.78 24.84
CA SER A 11 23.04 -3.26 24.29
C SER A 11 23.43 -3.96 22.97
N ARG A 12 23.25 -5.28 22.88
CA ARG A 12 23.50 -6.05 21.64
C ARG A 12 22.51 -5.71 20.53
N GLN A 13 21.25 -5.46 20.87
CA GLN A 13 20.23 -5.02 19.92
C GLN A 13 20.58 -3.64 19.33
N LEU A 14 21.02 -2.70 20.17
CA LEU A 14 21.48 -1.38 19.71
C LEU A 14 22.68 -1.50 18.76
N GLN A 15 23.64 -2.37 19.08
CA GLN A 15 24.79 -2.65 18.20
C GLN A 15 24.37 -3.26 16.86
N HIS A 16 23.40 -4.18 16.86
CA HIS A 16 22.86 -4.78 15.63
C HIS A 16 22.18 -3.72 14.73
N LEU A 17 21.38 -2.84 15.33
CA LEU A 17 20.72 -1.75 14.61
C LEU A 17 21.73 -0.77 13.99
N ALA A 18 22.75 -0.38 14.75
CA ALA A 18 23.82 0.50 14.25
C ALA A 18 24.58 -0.15 13.08
N ALA A 19 24.92 -1.43 13.18
CA ALA A 19 25.57 -2.17 12.11
C ALA A 19 24.69 -2.27 10.86
N ARG A 20 23.38 -2.50 11.03
CA ARG A 20 22.43 -2.55 9.92
C ARG A 20 22.29 -1.21 9.22
N GLN A 21 22.26 -0.12 9.99
CA GLN A 21 22.22 1.23 9.43
C GLN A 21 23.45 1.53 8.57
N ALA A 22 24.64 1.09 9.00
CA ALA A 22 25.86 1.22 8.20
C ALA A 22 25.79 0.43 6.87
N VAL A 23 25.25 -0.80 6.90
CA VAL A 23 25.05 -1.60 5.68
C VAL A 23 24.04 -0.95 4.73
N ILE A 24 22.94 -0.40 5.25
CA ILE A 24 21.95 0.34 4.45
C ILE A 24 22.59 1.57 3.82
N ALA A 25 23.34 2.36 4.58
CA ALA A 25 24.06 3.52 4.05
C ALA A 25 25.02 3.12 2.93
N GLY A 26 25.74 2.01 3.08
CA GLY A 26 26.61 1.44 2.04
C GLY A 26 25.84 1.00 0.80
N ASN A 27 24.69 0.34 0.97
CA ASN A 27 23.83 -0.05 -0.16
C ASN A 27 23.29 1.17 -0.92
N ILE A 28 22.88 2.22 -0.21
CA ILE A 28 22.38 3.47 -0.82
C ILE A 28 23.51 4.15 -1.60
N ALA A 29 24.70 4.28 -0.99
CA ALA A 29 25.85 4.89 -1.64
C ALA A 29 26.27 4.18 -2.93
N ASN A 30 26.07 2.85 -3.00
CA ASN A 30 26.43 2.04 -4.16
C ASN A 30 25.23 1.62 -5.02
N ALA A 31 24.04 2.17 -4.80
CA ALA A 31 22.81 1.74 -5.48
C ALA A 31 22.90 1.89 -7.00
N ASN A 32 23.67 2.85 -7.49
CA ASN A 32 23.85 3.14 -8.91
C ASN A 32 25.18 2.58 -9.48
N THR A 33 25.95 1.83 -8.70
CA THR A 33 27.22 1.24 -9.15
C THR A 33 26.94 -0.05 -9.93
N PRO A 34 27.27 -0.15 -11.23
CA PRO A 34 27.06 -1.37 -12.01
C PRO A 34 27.73 -2.58 -11.35
N GLY A 35 27.01 -3.70 -11.26
CA GLY A 35 27.50 -4.94 -10.65
C GLY A 35 27.48 -4.98 -9.11
N TYR A 36 27.07 -3.91 -8.43
CA TYR A 36 26.93 -3.91 -6.98
C TYR A 36 25.75 -4.78 -6.52
N ARG A 37 25.96 -5.60 -5.48
CA ARG A 37 24.92 -6.46 -4.88
C ARG A 37 24.59 -5.99 -3.47
N ALA A 38 23.31 -5.74 -3.21
CA ALA A 38 22.84 -5.33 -1.91
C ALA A 38 23.11 -6.38 -0.84
N ARG A 39 23.65 -5.91 0.28
CA ARG A 39 24.03 -6.70 1.45
C ARG A 39 23.07 -6.43 2.60
N ASP A 40 22.92 -7.39 3.50
CA ASP A 40 22.17 -7.22 4.75
C ASP A 40 22.81 -8.07 5.85
N LEU A 41 22.45 -7.80 7.10
CA LEU A 41 22.91 -8.57 8.24
C LEU A 41 21.98 -9.73 8.53
N THR A 42 22.55 -10.79 9.11
CA THR A 42 21.76 -11.87 9.71
C THR A 42 20.76 -11.30 10.73
N PRO A 43 19.49 -11.75 10.74
CA PRO A 43 18.49 -11.28 11.70
C PRO A 43 18.96 -11.46 13.14
N PHE A 44 18.69 -10.46 13.99
CA PHE A 44 19.06 -10.52 15.42
C PHE A 44 18.48 -11.74 16.14
N ARG A 45 17.29 -12.20 15.72
CA ARG A 45 16.64 -13.40 16.26
C ARG A 45 17.52 -14.64 16.11
N ASP A 46 18.02 -14.87 14.90
CA ASP A 46 18.85 -16.03 14.58
C ASP A 46 20.22 -15.97 15.29
N LEU A 47 20.68 -14.77 15.64
CA LEU A 47 21.90 -14.54 16.43
C LEU A 47 21.66 -14.80 17.92
N MET A 48 20.46 -14.48 18.43
CA MET A 48 20.08 -14.77 19.81
C MET A 48 19.96 -16.28 20.05
N ASP A 49 19.38 -17.00 19.09
CA ASP A 49 19.20 -18.46 19.17
C ASP A 49 20.56 -19.20 19.21
N LYS A 50 21.58 -18.65 18.53
CA LYS A 50 22.98 -19.14 18.60
C LYS A 50 23.70 -18.80 19.91
N THR A 51 23.17 -17.88 20.70
CA THR A 51 23.75 -17.43 21.98
C THR A 51 23.06 -18.06 23.18
N ALA A 52 22.25 -19.11 22.98
CA ALA A 52 21.55 -19.80 24.05
C ALA A 52 22.53 -20.37 25.10
N LEU A 53 22.58 -19.67 26.24
CA LEU A 53 23.01 -20.05 27.60
C LEU A 53 24.36 -20.80 27.73
N THR A 54 25.44 -20.05 28.01
CA THR A 54 26.49 -20.57 28.89
C THR A 54 25.99 -20.50 30.33
N MET A 55 25.71 -21.65 30.93
CA MET A 55 25.36 -21.76 32.36
C MET A 55 26.56 -21.30 33.20
N ALA A 56 26.42 -20.21 33.94
CA ALA A 56 27.41 -19.80 34.94
C ALA A 56 27.21 -20.65 36.20
N ALA A 57 28.12 -21.59 36.48
CA ALA A 57 28.08 -22.39 37.70
C ALA A 57 28.29 -21.46 38.90
N THR A 58 27.26 -21.32 39.74
CA THR A 58 27.30 -20.49 40.96
C THR A 58 28.00 -21.18 42.12
N HIS A 59 28.41 -22.45 41.97
CA HIS A 59 29.21 -23.21 42.92
C HIS A 59 30.14 -24.18 42.21
N THR A 60 31.32 -24.39 42.79
CA THR A 60 32.40 -25.25 42.28
C THR A 60 32.03 -26.73 42.09
N GLY A 61 30.87 -27.18 42.59
CA GLY A 61 30.34 -28.53 42.40
C GLY A 61 29.18 -28.67 41.40
N HIS A 62 28.78 -27.62 40.67
CA HIS A 62 27.57 -27.67 39.83
C HIS A 62 27.80 -27.99 38.35
N LEU A 63 29.05 -28.10 37.90
CA LEU A 63 29.41 -28.65 36.57
C LEU A 63 30.68 -29.49 36.66
N GLU A 64 30.59 -30.63 37.34
CA GLU A 64 31.64 -31.64 37.29
C GLU A 64 31.37 -32.57 36.10
N ALA A 65 31.91 -32.22 34.93
CA ALA A 65 32.04 -33.15 33.81
C ALA A 65 33.50 -33.58 33.73
N ASN A 66 33.79 -34.72 34.33
CA ASN A 66 35.10 -35.36 34.28
C ASN A 66 35.40 -35.80 32.83
N GLY A 67 36.40 -35.20 32.19
CA GLY A 67 36.83 -35.54 30.84
C GLY A 67 37.90 -34.59 30.30
N ALA A 68 39.13 -35.09 30.21
CA ALA A 68 40.34 -34.34 29.91
C ALA A 68 40.33 -33.56 28.58
N GLY A 69 40.89 -32.35 28.63
CA GLY A 69 41.62 -31.75 27.50
C GLY A 69 40.81 -30.90 26.53
N THR A 70 40.55 -29.63 26.87
CA THR A 70 40.48 -28.57 25.85
C THR A 70 40.96 -27.25 26.45
N ARG A 71 42.21 -26.87 26.14
CA ARG A 71 42.68 -25.49 26.34
C ARG A 71 41.77 -24.57 25.52
N PRO A 72 41.18 -23.50 26.07
CA PRO A 72 40.46 -22.54 25.26
C PRO A 72 41.48 -21.78 24.40
N ALA A 73 41.65 -22.23 23.16
CA ALA A 73 42.31 -21.43 22.15
C ALA A 73 41.39 -20.24 21.87
N ARG A 74 41.77 -19.11 22.49
CA ARG A 74 41.36 -17.73 22.23
C ARG A 74 40.38 -17.59 21.06
N ALA A 75 39.10 -17.46 21.38
CA ALA A 75 38.14 -16.88 20.45
C ALA A 75 38.64 -15.47 20.13
N THR A 76 39.31 -15.30 18.99
CA THR A 76 39.41 -13.99 18.36
C THR A 76 37.96 -13.58 18.12
N SER A 77 37.48 -12.62 18.91
CA SER A 77 36.21 -11.94 18.64
C SER A 77 36.39 -11.11 17.37
N SER A 78 36.47 -11.79 16.24
CA SER A 78 36.31 -11.21 14.90
C SER A 78 35.09 -11.82 14.24
N ALA A 79 34.08 -12.24 15.03
CA ALA A 79 32.74 -12.48 14.54
C ALA A 79 32.14 -11.14 14.12
N GLY A 80 32.65 -10.59 13.02
CA GLY A 80 31.98 -9.60 12.23
C GLY A 80 30.64 -10.21 11.85
N TRP A 81 29.58 -9.44 12.06
CA TRP A 81 28.22 -9.81 11.72
C TRP A 81 28.19 -10.38 10.29
N ASP A 82 27.84 -11.66 10.15
CA ASP A 82 27.80 -12.31 8.85
C ASP A 82 26.83 -11.56 7.93
N VAL A 83 27.39 -11.03 6.84
CA VAL A 83 26.69 -10.25 5.83
C VAL A 83 26.13 -11.20 4.78
N VAL A 84 24.80 -11.27 4.69
CA VAL A 84 24.06 -12.06 3.70
C VAL A 84 23.68 -11.16 2.52
N HIS A 85 23.79 -11.65 1.29
CA HIS A 85 23.37 -10.90 0.11
C HIS A 85 21.84 -10.99 -0.04
N SER A 86 21.13 -9.85 -0.03
CA SER A 86 19.66 -9.80 0.03
C SER A 86 19.02 -10.02 -1.35
N GLY A 87 19.23 -11.19 -1.96
CA GLY A 87 18.58 -11.56 -3.22
C GLY A 87 17.06 -11.63 -3.14
N ASN A 88 16.51 -11.95 -1.96
CA ASN A 88 15.09 -12.22 -1.77
C ASN A 88 14.17 -10.99 -1.71
N ARG A 89 14.71 -9.77 -1.51
CA ARG A 89 13.86 -8.55 -1.52
C ARG A 89 13.58 -8.04 -2.91
N ILE A 90 14.55 -8.18 -3.82
CA ILE A 90 14.41 -7.73 -5.20
C ILE A 90 13.35 -8.56 -5.90
N SER A 91 13.37 -9.89 -5.74
CA SER A 91 12.36 -10.79 -6.32
C SER A 91 10.94 -10.53 -5.79
N GLN A 92 10.79 -10.23 -4.50
CA GLN A 92 9.48 -9.86 -3.91
C GLN A 92 8.96 -8.52 -4.44
N LEU A 93 9.85 -7.53 -4.64
CA LEU A 93 9.48 -6.24 -5.21
C LEU A 93 9.10 -6.37 -6.69
N GLU A 94 9.81 -7.20 -7.46
CA GLU A 94 9.50 -7.48 -8.85
C GLU A 94 8.16 -8.22 -9.01
N ALA A 95 7.90 -9.23 -8.18
CA ALA A 95 6.61 -9.93 -8.15
C ALA A 95 5.45 -8.96 -7.85
N LYS A 96 5.62 -8.08 -6.85
CA LYS A 96 4.63 -7.06 -6.55
C LYS A 96 4.43 -6.11 -7.72
N ARG A 97 5.49 -5.62 -8.36
CA ARG A 97 5.39 -4.77 -9.55
C ARG A 97 4.61 -5.44 -10.68
N ALA A 98 4.88 -6.72 -10.95
CA ALA A 98 4.17 -7.48 -11.97
C ALA A 98 2.66 -7.60 -11.66
N GLU A 99 2.30 -7.92 -10.41
CA GLU A 99 0.90 -7.92 -9.96
C GLU A 99 0.22 -6.55 -10.15
N TYR A 100 0.92 -5.47 -9.80
CA TYR A 100 0.43 -4.09 -9.98
C TYR A 100 0.23 -3.74 -11.46
N GLU A 101 1.18 -4.08 -12.32
CA GLU A 101 1.09 -3.84 -13.75
C GLU A 101 -0.09 -4.59 -14.39
N GLU A 102 -0.30 -5.85 -13.99
CA GLU A 102 -1.41 -6.65 -14.47
C GLU A 102 -2.76 -6.07 -14.03
N TRP A 103 -2.87 -5.66 -12.77
CA TRP A 103 -4.06 -4.98 -12.25
C TRP A 103 -4.34 -3.67 -13.00
N LEU A 104 -3.31 -2.87 -13.28
CA LEU A 104 -3.42 -1.65 -14.07
C LEU A 104 -3.86 -1.92 -15.50
N LYS A 105 -3.31 -2.95 -16.16
CA LYS A 105 -3.72 -3.36 -17.51
C LYS A 105 -5.20 -3.76 -17.52
N ARG A 106 -5.63 -4.57 -16.55
CA ARG A 106 -7.02 -5.02 -16.43
C ARG A 106 -7.98 -3.85 -16.19
N ARG A 107 -7.61 -2.91 -15.32
CA ARG A 107 -8.39 -1.69 -15.07
C ARG A 107 -8.46 -0.80 -16.32
N GLN A 108 -7.35 -0.58 -17.01
CA GLN A 108 -7.33 0.21 -18.25
C GLN A 108 -8.20 -0.44 -19.33
N ALA A 109 -8.11 -1.77 -19.50
CA ALA A 109 -8.95 -2.50 -20.44
C ALA A 109 -10.45 -2.40 -20.10
N PHE A 110 -10.81 -2.37 -18.81
CA PHE A 110 -12.18 -2.17 -18.38
C PHE A 110 -12.68 -0.75 -18.71
N LEU A 111 -11.87 0.28 -18.42
CA LEU A 111 -12.21 1.67 -18.73
C LEU A 111 -12.35 1.90 -20.22
N ALA A 112 -11.47 1.32 -21.04
CA ALA A 112 -11.57 1.40 -22.50
C ALA A 112 -12.88 0.81 -23.03
N LYS A 113 -13.30 -0.36 -22.51
CA LYS A 113 -14.58 -0.98 -22.88
C LYS A 113 -15.79 -0.18 -22.40
N ALA A 114 -15.68 0.46 -21.24
CA ALA A 114 -16.74 1.33 -20.72
C ALA A 114 -16.87 2.61 -21.55
N ASP A 115 -15.75 3.20 -21.98
CA ASP A 115 -15.76 4.35 -22.90
C ASP A 115 -16.37 3.96 -24.26
N GLU A 116 -16.04 2.77 -24.78
CA GLU A 116 -16.65 2.23 -26.01
C GLU A 116 -18.17 2.01 -25.86
N SER A 117 -18.64 1.50 -24.72
CA SER A 117 -20.07 1.25 -24.52
C SER A 117 -20.86 2.56 -24.39
N VAL A 118 -20.33 3.56 -23.69
CA VAL A 118 -20.97 4.89 -23.57
C VAL A 118 -21.00 5.58 -24.93
N THR A 119 -19.89 5.58 -25.67
CA THR A 119 -19.85 6.20 -27.01
C THR A 119 -20.82 5.50 -27.97
N ALA A 120 -20.92 4.17 -27.92
CA ALA A 120 -21.85 3.39 -28.74
C ALA A 120 -23.34 3.68 -28.43
N ILE A 121 -23.69 3.93 -27.16
CA ILE A 121 -25.06 4.30 -26.76
C ILE A 121 -25.45 5.63 -27.42
N TYR A 122 -24.62 6.65 -27.25
CA TYR A 122 -24.89 7.98 -27.82
C TYR A 122 -24.76 8.03 -29.34
N ALA A 123 -23.88 7.22 -29.94
CA ALA A 123 -23.74 7.12 -31.39
C ALA A 123 -24.97 6.50 -32.08
N ARG A 124 -25.67 5.57 -31.41
CA ARG A 124 -26.92 4.98 -31.90
C ARG A 124 -28.16 5.78 -31.52
N MET A 125 -28.06 6.67 -30.53
CA MET A 125 -29.14 7.56 -30.12
C MET A 125 -29.34 8.66 -31.17
N ARG A 126 -30.60 9.03 -31.44
CA ARG A 126 -30.86 10.15 -32.35
C ARG A 126 -30.30 11.46 -31.76
N PRO A 127 -29.67 12.34 -32.57
CA PRO A 127 -29.00 13.55 -32.06
C PRO A 127 -29.91 14.46 -31.25
N GLU A 128 -31.17 14.62 -31.64
CA GLU A 128 -32.12 15.47 -30.91
C GLU A 128 -32.51 14.91 -29.54
N ALA A 129 -32.64 13.58 -29.42
CA ALA A 129 -32.90 12.92 -28.15
C ALA A 129 -31.67 13.00 -27.22
N ALA A 130 -30.46 12.83 -27.78
CA ALA A 130 -29.22 13.00 -27.03
C ALA A 130 -29.04 14.44 -26.52
N ALA A 131 -29.34 15.44 -27.36
CA ALA A 131 -29.31 16.86 -26.99
C ALA A 131 -30.24 17.16 -25.79
N GLN A 132 -31.45 16.59 -25.77
CA GLN A 132 -32.37 16.71 -24.64
C GLN A 132 -31.81 16.08 -23.35
N GLN A 133 -31.25 14.87 -23.45
CA GLN A 133 -30.65 14.16 -22.31
C GLN A 133 -29.44 14.91 -21.73
N LEU A 134 -28.54 15.41 -22.59
CA LEU A 134 -27.38 16.19 -22.16
C LEU A 134 -27.78 17.56 -21.59
N THR A 135 -28.90 18.13 -22.03
CA THR A 135 -29.41 19.39 -21.48
C THR A 135 -29.94 19.23 -20.05
N ALA A 136 -30.60 18.11 -19.76
CA ALA A 136 -31.09 17.78 -18.43
C ALA A 136 -29.98 17.38 -17.43
N MET A 137 -28.79 17.04 -17.93
CA MET A 137 -27.63 16.66 -17.13
C MET A 137 -26.77 17.88 -16.75
N ASP A 138 -25.94 17.71 -15.70
CA ASP A 138 -24.92 18.68 -15.31
C ASP A 138 -23.92 19.00 -16.44
N SER A 139 -23.42 20.25 -16.44
CA SER A 139 -22.55 20.77 -17.49
C SER A 139 -21.19 20.08 -17.56
N GLU A 140 -20.59 19.71 -16.42
CA GLU A 140 -19.30 19.02 -16.41
C GLU A 140 -19.43 17.59 -16.94
N ALA A 141 -20.49 16.89 -16.52
CA ALA A 141 -20.77 15.54 -16.97
C ALA A 141 -21.09 15.52 -18.48
N ALA A 142 -21.90 16.47 -18.97
CA ALA A 142 -22.23 16.60 -20.39
C ALA A 142 -20.98 16.91 -21.23
N ALA A 143 -20.15 17.85 -20.79
CA ALA A 143 -18.88 18.14 -21.43
C ALA A 143 -17.96 16.91 -21.49
N ALA A 144 -17.86 16.15 -20.40
CA ALA A 144 -17.03 14.95 -20.34
C ALA A 144 -17.54 13.80 -21.23
N ILE A 145 -18.83 13.74 -21.56
CA ILE A 145 -19.36 12.80 -22.55
C ILE A 145 -19.05 13.30 -23.96
N LEU A 146 -19.28 14.59 -24.23
CA LEU A 146 -19.00 15.19 -25.53
C LEU A 146 -17.53 15.10 -25.93
N THR A 147 -16.57 15.17 -24.99
CA THR A 147 -15.14 14.97 -25.30
C THR A 147 -14.76 13.54 -25.64
N ARG A 148 -15.55 12.56 -25.20
CA ARG A 148 -15.33 11.14 -25.50
C ARG A 148 -16.00 10.70 -26.81
N LEU A 149 -17.00 11.44 -27.27
CA LEU A 149 -17.70 11.15 -28.54
C LEU A 149 -16.86 11.54 -29.75
N ASP A 150 -17.16 10.91 -30.89
CA ASP A 150 -16.61 11.34 -32.18
C ASP A 150 -17.05 12.77 -32.51
N ALA A 151 -16.16 13.55 -33.13
CA ALA A 151 -16.37 14.96 -33.42
C ALA A 151 -17.62 15.22 -34.27
N ARG A 152 -17.97 14.32 -35.19
CA ARG A 152 -19.15 14.46 -36.05
C ARG A 152 -20.44 14.28 -35.27
N ILE A 153 -20.48 13.31 -34.37
CA ILE A 153 -21.65 13.02 -33.53
C ILE A 153 -21.83 14.11 -32.48
N ALA A 154 -20.75 14.53 -31.83
CA ALA A 154 -20.78 15.63 -30.88
C ALA A 154 -21.25 16.94 -31.53
N SER A 155 -20.78 17.25 -32.75
CA SER A 155 -21.24 18.41 -33.51
C SER A 155 -22.73 18.34 -33.87
N ALA A 156 -23.21 17.18 -34.34
CA ALA A 156 -24.63 16.98 -34.62
C ALA A 156 -25.50 17.20 -33.38
N ILE A 157 -25.07 16.69 -32.22
CA ILE A 157 -25.78 16.89 -30.95
C ILE A 157 -25.77 18.37 -30.56
N LEU A 158 -24.63 19.06 -30.64
CA LEU A 158 -24.53 20.49 -30.31
C LEU A 158 -25.40 21.37 -31.21
N ASN A 159 -25.60 20.99 -32.48
CA ASN A 159 -26.46 21.71 -33.41
C ASN A 159 -27.96 21.59 -33.05
N GLU A 160 -28.37 20.48 -32.44
CA GLU A 160 -29.75 20.27 -31.97
C GLU A 160 -30.03 20.91 -30.59
N MET A 161 -29.00 21.48 -29.95
CA MET A 161 -29.11 22.14 -28.65
C MET A 161 -29.44 23.63 -28.78
N GLU A 162 -29.95 24.23 -27.69
CA GLU A 162 -30.07 25.68 -27.56
C GLU A 162 -28.67 26.34 -27.70
N PRO A 163 -28.50 27.39 -28.53
CA PRO A 163 -27.19 27.97 -28.82
C PRO A 163 -26.39 28.39 -27.59
N GLY A 164 -27.04 28.98 -26.59
CA GLY A 164 -26.43 29.36 -25.32
C GLY A 164 -25.94 28.15 -24.50
N ARG A 165 -26.73 27.07 -24.45
CA ARG A 165 -26.34 25.82 -23.78
C ARG A 165 -25.15 25.16 -24.46
N ALA A 166 -25.16 25.08 -25.80
CA ALA A 166 -24.06 24.54 -26.60
C ALA A 166 -22.75 25.32 -26.34
N ALA A 167 -22.81 26.65 -26.37
CA ALA A 167 -21.66 27.51 -26.07
C ALA A 167 -21.12 27.31 -24.64
N ARG A 168 -22.02 27.15 -23.64
CA ARG A 168 -21.61 26.82 -22.26
C ARG A 168 -20.87 25.50 -22.18
N LEU A 169 -21.37 24.44 -22.82
CA LEU A 169 -20.70 23.14 -22.83
C LEU A 169 -19.34 23.20 -23.54
N ALA A 170 -19.25 23.92 -24.65
CA ALA A 170 -17.98 24.14 -25.35
C ALA A 170 -16.94 24.84 -24.46
N ASN A 171 -17.34 25.86 -23.70
CA ASN A 171 -16.46 26.55 -22.74
C ASN A 171 -16.01 25.65 -21.58
N VAL A 172 -16.87 24.74 -21.12
CA VAL A 172 -16.48 23.77 -20.10
C VAL A 172 -15.44 22.80 -20.67
N ILE A 173 -15.60 22.36 -21.92
CA ILE A 173 -14.63 21.47 -22.60
C ILE A 173 -13.27 22.16 -22.75
N THR A 174 -13.22 23.44 -23.12
CA THR A 174 -11.95 24.16 -23.29
C THR A 174 -11.26 24.54 -21.98
N ASN A 175 -12.03 24.77 -20.90
CA ASN A 175 -11.48 25.18 -19.60
C ASN A 175 -11.29 24.04 -18.60
N THR A 176 -11.86 22.85 -18.82
CA THR A 176 -11.76 21.72 -17.87
C THR A 176 -10.64 20.77 -18.30
N PRO A 177 -9.57 20.60 -17.50
CA PRO A 177 -8.55 19.60 -17.81
C PRO A 177 -9.15 18.18 -17.72
N PRO A 178 -8.75 17.24 -18.60
CA PRO A 178 -9.28 15.88 -18.59
C PRO A 178 -9.07 15.24 -17.21
N LYS A 179 -10.16 14.78 -16.58
CA LYS A 179 -10.14 14.13 -15.27
C LYS A 179 -9.39 12.80 -15.38
N LYS A 180 -8.08 12.81 -15.12
CA LYS A 180 -7.25 11.60 -15.08
C LYS A 180 -7.76 10.71 -13.95
N PRO A 181 -8.16 9.46 -14.20
CA PRO A 181 -8.53 8.55 -13.13
C PRO A 181 -7.31 8.32 -12.25
N THR A 182 -7.34 8.81 -11.02
CA THR A 182 -6.23 8.64 -10.08
C THR A 182 -6.10 7.15 -9.74
N PRO A 183 -4.91 6.55 -9.91
CA PRO A 183 -4.69 5.16 -9.56
C PRO A 183 -4.77 4.99 -8.03
N GLN A 184 -5.90 4.48 -7.53
CA GLN A 184 -6.01 3.95 -6.17
C GLN A 184 -5.21 2.65 -6.09
N ARG A 185 -4.36 2.50 -5.08
CA ARG A 185 -3.58 1.27 -4.88
C ARG A 185 -4.53 0.12 -4.49
N PRO A 186 -4.43 -1.08 -5.10
CA PRO A 186 -5.06 -2.28 -4.57
C PRO A 186 -4.62 -2.50 -3.11
N GLY A 187 -5.57 -2.37 -2.17
CA GLY A 187 -5.34 -2.46 -0.72
C GLY A 187 -5.74 -1.23 0.07
N GLU A 188 -5.94 -0.07 -0.58
CA GLU A 188 -6.51 1.13 0.04
C GLU A 188 -8.04 1.01 -0.01
N ALA A 189 -8.57 -0.05 0.61
CA ALA A 189 -9.99 -0.15 0.89
C ALA A 189 -10.39 1.03 1.77
N VAL A 190 -11.46 1.71 1.36
CA VAL A 190 -12.22 2.68 2.13
C VAL A 190 -12.15 2.33 3.61
N LYS A 191 -11.44 3.14 4.41
CA LYS A 191 -11.61 3.12 5.86
C LYS A 191 -13.08 3.45 6.09
N ALA A 192 -13.90 2.43 6.30
CA ALA A 192 -15.28 2.60 6.65
C ALA A 192 -15.32 3.55 7.84
N GLN A 193 -15.99 4.69 7.65
CA GLN A 193 -16.35 5.58 8.74
C GLN A 193 -17.05 4.72 9.80
N PRO A 194 -16.70 4.85 11.09
CA PRO A 194 -17.37 4.08 12.12
C PRO A 194 -18.86 4.46 12.07
N GLN A 195 -19.71 3.47 11.79
CA GLN A 195 -21.15 3.67 11.77
C GLN A 195 -21.58 4.32 13.11
N PRO A 196 -22.47 5.32 13.09
CA PRO A 196 -22.97 5.88 14.33
C PRO A 196 -23.70 4.77 15.08
N ARG A 197 -23.33 4.54 16.34
CA ARG A 197 -24.10 3.65 17.22
C ARG A 197 -25.52 4.19 17.25
N MET A 198 -26.45 3.39 16.75
CA MET A 198 -27.86 3.61 16.96
C MET A 198 -28.08 3.36 18.45
N ASP A 199 -28.19 4.45 19.21
CA ASP A 199 -28.63 4.41 20.59
C ASP A 199 -30.10 4.05 20.56
N GLU A 200 -30.39 2.76 20.72
CA GLU A 200 -31.74 2.23 20.79
C GLU A 200 -32.32 2.62 22.15
N GLY A 201 -32.81 3.86 22.19
CA GLY A 201 -33.67 4.36 23.23
C GLY A 201 -34.99 3.59 23.27
N ASP A 202 -35.50 3.47 24.48
CA ASP A 202 -36.87 3.13 24.87
C ASP A 202 -37.28 1.65 24.89
N ARG A 203 -37.32 1.10 26.11
CA ARG A 203 -38.57 1.11 26.90
C ARG A 203 -38.38 0.52 28.30
N HIS A 204 -38.44 1.38 29.32
CA HIS A 204 -38.86 0.97 30.66
C HIS A 204 -40.39 0.99 30.68
N PRO A 205 -41.11 -0.10 30.97
CA PRO A 205 -42.53 0.00 31.24
C PRO A 205 -42.70 0.65 32.62
N GLN A 206 -43.38 1.80 32.65
CA GLN A 206 -43.88 2.35 33.90
C GLN A 206 -45.08 1.51 34.33
N ASP A 207 -44.87 0.70 35.37
CA ASP A 207 -45.94 0.00 36.06
C ASP A 207 -46.91 1.03 36.64
N SER A 208 -48.09 1.06 36.04
CA SER A 208 -49.26 1.78 36.56
C SER A 208 -49.98 0.80 37.49
N GLU A 209 -49.62 0.80 38.78
CA GLU A 209 -50.44 0.18 39.81
C GLU A 209 -51.24 1.23 40.60
N THR A 210 -52.46 0.80 40.90
CA THR A 210 -53.61 1.57 41.35
C THR A 210 -53.65 1.59 42.89
N SER A 211 -54.32 2.62 43.43
CA SER A 211 -54.98 2.68 44.75
C SER A 211 -54.16 2.91 46.02
N GLY A 212 -54.55 3.97 46.75
CA GLY A 212 -54.20 4.27 48.13
C GLY A 212 -54.52 5.72 48.49
#